data_AF-A0A2M7FMA0-F1
#
_entry.id   AF-A0A2M7FMA0-F1
#
_cell.length_a   1.000
_cell.length_b   1.000
_cell.length_c   1.000
_cell.angle_alpha   90.00
_cell.angle_beta   90.00
_cell.angle_gamma   90.00
#
_symmetry.space_group_name_H-M   'P 1'
#
loop_
_entity.id
_entity.type
_entity.pdbx_description
1 polymer ?
#
loop_
_entity_poly.entity_id
_entity_poly.type
_entity_poly.pdbx_seq_one_letter_code
_entity_poly.pdbx_strand_id
1 'polypeptide(L)'
;MKIKIEELIKLNPLIWPNQPDIVVNPNHSNIFLGGGVATKNQISRSVPFDLLGFMLTAEQMNRLTKGEIHLLIADQHAWLANQINQDEAKLATQKLKDIISNIITCFKLKDWSIHLASEIFPGTTESNYETLETRDINLFTTNHGVGIKIGWTFSPKEIGINDESHFDTLHNLPTILIKPGLTSDPAKPHESPYICTDP
;
A
#
# COMPACT_ATOMS: atom_id res chain seq x y z
N MET A 1 5.14 21.71 3.15
CA MET A 1 6.52 21.33 3.54
C MET A 1 7.14 20.52 2.41
N LYS A 2 8.40 20.79 2.03
CA LYS A 2 9.11 20.02 1.00
C LYS A 2 10.02 18.98 1.65
N ILE A 3 9.87 17.71 1.29
CA ILE A 3 10.68 16.59 1.77
C ILE A 3 11.52 16.08 0.59
N LYS A 4 12.83 15.97 0.81
CA LYS A 4 13.76 15.45 -0.20
C LYS A 4 13.76 13.93 -0.19
N ILE A 5 13.55 13.31 -1.35
CA ILE A 5 13.56 11.84 -1.48
C ILE A 5 14.91 11.24 -1.08
N GLU A 6 16.01 11.92 -1.38
CA GLU A 6 17.36 11.48 -1.02
C GLU A 6 17.55 11.27 0.50
N GLU A 7 16.87 12.06 1.33
CA GLU A 7 16.95 11.90 2.79
C GLU A 7 16.17 10.68 3.28
N LEU A 8 15.05 10.35 2.61
CA LEU A 8 14.29 9.14 2.92
C LEU A 8 15.06 7.87 2.53
N ILE A 9 15.71 7.89 1.37
CA ILE A 9 16.48 6.75 0.85
C ILE A 9 17.61 6.33 1.79
N LYS A 10 18.26 7.29 2.47
CA LYS A 10 19.33 7.00 3.45
C LYS A 10 18.84 6.11 4.59
N LEU A 11 17.55 6.19 4.93
CA LEU A 11 16.92 5.44 6.01
C LEU A 11 16.15 4.22 5.50
N ASN A 12 15.64 4.26 4.27
CA ASN A 12 15.00 3.12 3.62
C ASN A 12 15.49 2.93 2.17
N PRO A 13 16.45 2.01 1.92
CA PRO A 13 17.00 1.77 0.59
C PRO A 13 16.02 1.10 -0.39
N LEU A 14 14.83 0.71 0.10
CA LEU A 14 13.75 0.17 -0.74
C LEU A 14 13.00 1.26 -1.50
N ILE A 15 13.13 2.54 -1.11
CA ILE A 15 12.58 3.66 -1.89
C ILE A 15 13.33 3.77 -3.23
N TRP A 16 12.61 3.95 -4.33
CA TRP A 16 13.24 4.17 -5.63
C TRP A 16 14.02 5.49 -5.66
N PRO A 17 15.30 5.51 -6.11
CA PRO A 17 15.99 6.77 -6.39
C PRO A 17 15.38 7.52 -7.57
N ASN A 18 15.69 8.82 -7.66
CA ASN A 18 15.30 9.71 -8.77
C ASN A 18 13.79 9.94 -8.92
N GLN A 19 13.03 9.83 -7.84
CA GLN A 19 11.65 10.31 -7.79
C GLN A 19 11.61 11.82 -7.46
N PRO A 20 10.55 12.55 -7.85
CA PRO A 20 10.36 13.93 -7.45
C PRO A 20 10.31 14.11 -5.93
N ASP A 21 10.80 15.24 -5.44
CA ASP A 21 10.63 15.62 -4.04
C ASP A 21 9.14 15.74 -3.67
N ILE A 22 8.81 15.33 -2.45
CA ILE A 22 7.42 15.33 -1.96
C ILE A 22 7.07 16.71 -1.40
N VAL A 23 5.97 17.29 -1.89
CA VAL A 23 5.40 18.53 -1.34
C VAL A 23 4.17 18.19 -0.54
N VAL A 24 4.29 18.25 0.79
CA VAL A 24 3.21 17.96 1.73
C VAL A 24 2.41 19.21 2.03
N ASN A 25 1.09 19.15 1.85
CA ASN A 25 0.17 20.14 2.38
C ASN A 25 -0.03 19.90 3.89
N PRO A 26 0.27 20.88 4.77
CA PRO A 26 0.09 20.69 6.21
C PRO A 26 -1.34 20.29 6.63
N ASN A 27 -2.35 20.73 5.88
CA ASN A 27 -3.76 20.39 6.13
C ASN A 27 -4.14 19.00 5.61
N HIS A 28 -3.29 18.37 4.80
CA HIS A 28 -3.47 17.01 4.28
C HIS A 28 -2.16 16.23 4.47
N SER A 29 -1.79 16.01 5.72
CA SER A 29 -0.51 15.41 6.12
C SER A 29 -0.60 13.92 6.42
N ASN A 30 -1.81 13.35 6.42
CA ASN A 30 -2.04 11.92 6.66
C ASN A 30 -1.59 11.09 5.47
N ILE A 31 -1.23 9.84 5.77
CA ILE A 31 -0.53 8.93 4.88
C ILE A 31 -1.44 7.73 4.60
N PHE A 32 -1.56 7.37 3.33
CA PHE A 32 -2.30 6.20 2.88
C PHE A 32 -1.37 5.11 2.37
N LEU A 33 -1.66 3.87 2.75
CA LEU A 33 -1.06 2.65 2.23
C LEU A 33 -2.16 1.66 1.82
N GLY A 34 -2.03 1.07 0.63
CA GLY A 34 -2.85 -0.05 0.19
C GLY A 34 -2.11 -1.37 0.35
N GLY A 35 -2.76 -2.38 0.92
CA GLY A 35 -2.27 -3.75 1.00
C GLY A 35 -3.24 -4.73 0.35
N GLY A 36 -2.79 -5.45 -0.67
CA GLY A 36 -3.55 -6.54 -1.28
C GLY A 36 -3.29 -7.89 -0.60
N VAL A 37 -4.18 -8.85 -0.83
CA VAL A 37 -4.03 -10.23 -0.32
C VAL A 37 -3.95 -11.28 -1.42
N ALA A 38 -4.07 -10.85 -2.68
CA ALA A 38 -4.03 -11.72 -3.85
C ALA A 38 -3.42 -10.97 -5.03
N THR A 39 -2.72 -11.72 -5.88
CA THR A 39 -2.50 -11.33 -7.28
C THR A 39 -3.77 -11.64 -8.09
N LYS A 40 -3.74 -11.36 -9.41
CA LYS A 40 -4.84 -11.69 -10.32
C LYS A 40 -5.32 -13.14 -10.24
N ASN A 41 -4.41 -14.09 -10.00
CA ASN A 41 -4.71 -15.53 -10.10
C ASN A 41 -4.34 -16.34 -8.85
N GLN A 42 -3.73 -15.72 -7.84
CA GLN A 42 -3.18 -16.46 -6.69
C GLN A 42 -3.34 -15.66 -5.40
N ILE A 43 -3.83 -16.33 -4.37
CA ILE A 43 -3.90 -15.81 -3.00
C ILE A 43 -2.50 -15.80 -2.35
N SER A 44 -2.24 -14.79 -1.52
CA SER A 44 -1.05 -14.77 -0.67
C SER A 44 -1.09 -15.92 0.34
N ARG A 45 0.00 -16.66 0.44
CA ARG A 45 0.16 -17.80 1.36
C ARG A 45 0.76 -17.38 2.70
N SER A 46 1.59 -16.35 2.70
CA SER A 46 2.25 -15.77 3.86
C SER A 46 2.36 -14.24 3.72
N VAL A 47 2.99 -13.59 4.70
CA VAL A 47 3.31 -12.16 4.63
C VAL A 47 4.82 -12.03 4.43
N PRO A 48 5.29 -11.43 3.33
CA PRO A 48 6.72 -11.32 3.04
C PRO A 48 7.39 -10.33 4.00
N PHE A 49 8.71 -10.48 4.17
CA PHE A 49 9.52 -9.56 4.97
C PHE A 49 9.55 -8.13 4.37
N ASP A 50 9.39 -8.01 3.05
CA ASP A 50 9.36 -6.75 2.30
C ASP A 50 8.27 -5.79 2.76
N LEU A 51 7.21 -6.29 3.41
CA LEU A 51 6.15 -5.46 4.01
C LEU A 51 6.71 -4.45 5.01
N LEU A 52 7.80 -4.82 5.71
CA LEU A 52 8.49 -3.92 6.63
C LEU A 52 9.04 -2.69 5.90
N GLY A 53 9.49 -2.81 4.65
CA GLY A 53 9.89 -1.67 3.83
C GLY A 53 8.75 -0.69 3.61
N PHE A 54 7.55 -1.20 3.38
CA PHE A 54 6.33 -0.41 3.24
C PHE A 54 6.00 0.32 4.55
N MET A 55 6.00 -0.41 5.68
CA MET A 55 5.70 0.16 6.99
C MET A 55 6.75 1.17 7.46
N LEU A 56 8.04 0.91 7.24
CA LEU A 56 9.13 1.83 7.59
C LEU A 56 9.04 3.14 6.81
N THR A 57 8.61 3.09 5.54
CA THR A 57 8.38 4.31 4.75
C THR A 57 7.27 5.16 5.37
N ALA A 58 6.16 4.54 5.79
CA ALA A 58 5.06 5.24 6.46
C ALA A 58 5.51 5.88 7.78
N GLU A 59 6.25 5.14 8.60
CA GLU A 59 6.81 5.64 9.85
C GLU A 59 7.76 6.82 9.65
N GLN A 60 8.63 6.76 8.65
CA GLN A 60 9.53 7.86 8.32
C GLN A 60 8.74 9.12 7.94
N MET A 61 7.70 8.95 7.13
CA MET A 61 6.85 10.06 6.72
C MET A 61 6.03 10.62 7.87
N ASN A 62 5.40 9.78 8.70
CA ASN A 62 4.66 10.22 9.89
C ASN A 62 5.56 11.05 10.82
N ARG A 63 6.82 10.67 11.01
CA ARG A 63 7.75 11.45 11.86
C ARG A 63 8.01 12.85 11.32
N LEU A 64 8.04 13.01 9.99
CA LEU A 64 8.27 14.29 9.32
C LEU A 64 7.00 15.14 9.27
N THR A 65 5.85 14.53 8.99
CA THR A 65 4.59 15.25 8.71
C THR A 65 3.70 15.40 9.93
N LYS A 66 3.88 14.54 10.94
CA LYS A 66 3.00 14.38 12.10
C LYS A 66 1.55 14.01 11.75
N GLY A 67 1.33 13.43 10.56
CA GLY A 67 0.01 12.93 10.14
C GLY A 67 -0.22 11.48 10.53
N GLU A 68 -1.48 11.06 10.56
CA GLU A 68 -1.88 9.67 10.83
C GLU A 68 -1.56 8.75 9.65
N ILE A 69 -1.38 7.46 9.94
CA ILE A 69 -1.14 6.41 8.97
C ILE A 69 -2.41 5.57 8.83
N HIS A 70 -2.97 5.54 7.63
CA HIS A 70 -4.11 4.71 7.27
C HIS A 70 -3.66 3.61 6.32
N LEU A 71 -3.66 2.38 6.81
CA LEU A 71 -3.47 1.19 5.99
C LEU A 71 -4.84 0.60 5.64
N LEU A 72 -5.15 0.50 4.36
CA LEU A 72 -6.28 -0.25 3.87
C LEU A 72 -5.84 -1.61 3.34
N ILE A 73 -6.37 -2.69 3.92
CA ILE A 73 -6.28 -4.03 3.33
C ILE A 73 -7.44 -4.15 2.31
N ALA A 74 -7.06 -4.15 1.04
CA ALA A 74 -7.93 -4.18 -0.15
C ALA A 74 -8.47 -5.60 -0.41
N ASP A 75 -9.03 -6.22 0.63
CA ASP A 75 -9.48 -7.61 0.60
C ASP A 75 -10.54 -7.87 -0.49
N GLN A 76 -11.48 -6.94 -0.65
CA GLN A 76 -12.52 -6.97 -1.69
C GLN A 76 -11.99 -7.13 -3.11
N HIS A 77 -10.80 -6.62 -3.42
CA HIS A 77 -10.21 -6.74 -4.75
C HIS A 77 -9.95 -8.21 -5.11
N ALA A 78 -9.64 -9.05 -4.11
CA ALA A 78 -9.37 -10.46 -4.32
C ALA A 78 -10.59 -11.21 -4.88
N TRP A 79 -11.78 -11.03 -4.30
CA TRP A 79 -12.96 -11.79 -4.76
C TRP A 79 -13.81 -11.04 -5.79
N LEU A 80 -13.84 -9.70 -5.76
CA LEU A 80 -14.65 -8.94 -6.72
C LEU A 80 -13.95 -8.82 -8.08
N ALA A 81 -12.67 -8.44 -8.10
CA ALA A 81 -11.91 -8.24 -9.34
C ALA A 81 -11.14 -9.49 -9.77
N ASN A 82 -10.45 -10.13 -8.84
CA ASN A 82 -9.55 -11.26 -9.14
C ASN A 82 -10.25 -12.64 -9.08
N GLN A 83 -11.54 -12.68 -8.75
CA GLN A 83 -12.35 -13.92 -8.71
C GLN A 83 -11.78 -15.01 -7.79
N ILE A 84 -11.02 -14.63 -6.76
CA ILE A 84 -10.55 -15.54 -5.70
C ILE A 84 -11.72 -15.88 -4.78
N ASN A 85 -11.71 -17.09 -4.21
CA ASN A 85 -12.71 -17.49 -3.24
C ASN A 85 -12.75 -16.51 -2.05
N GLN A 86 -13.95 -16.04 -1.69
CA GLN A 86 -14.12 -15.00 -0.66
C GLN A 86 -13.65 -15.46 0.73
N ASP A 87 -13.85 -16.72 1.10
CA ASP A 87 -13.44 -17.23 2.40
C ASP A 87 -11.92 -17.39 2.47
N GLU A 88 -11.27 -17.82 1.38
CA GLU A 88 -9.82 -17.84 1.27
C GLU A 88 -9.21 -16.43 1.37
N ALA A 89 -9.82 -15.45 0.68
CA ALA A 89 -9.41 -14.06 0.76
C ALA A 89 -9.53 -13.51 2.19
N LYS A 90 -10.64 -13.76 2.88
CA LYS A 90 -10.83 -13.35 4.28
C LYS A 90 -9.78 -13.96 5.22
N LEU A 91 -9.44 -15.24 5.03
CA LEU A 91 -8.40 -15.89 5.82
C LEU A 91 -7.02 -15.24 5.60
N ALA A 92 -6.66 -14.93 4.36
CA ALA A 92 -5.40 -14.22 4.05
C ALA A 92 -5.40 -12.79 4.62
N THR A 93 -6.52 -12.07 4.52
CA THR A 93 -6.72 -10.75 5.13
C THR A 93 -6.51 -10.76 6.62
N GLN A 94 -7.10 -11.72 7.33
CA GLN A 94 -6.93 -11.82 8.78
C GLN A 94 -5.47 -12.06 9.15
N LYS A 95 -4.78 -12.96 8.44
CA LYS A 95 -3.34 -13.19 8.65
C LYS A 95 -2.50 -11.93 8.45
N LEU A 96 -2.76 -11.17 7.38
CA LEU A 96 -2.07 -9.91 7.12
C LEU A 96 -2.34 -8.87 8.22
N LYS A 97 -3.61 -8.70 8.60
CA LYS A 97 -4.04 -7.80 9.68
C LYS A 97 -3.36 -8.15 11.01
N ASP A 98 -3.35 -9.43 11.38
CA ASP A 98 -2.75 -9.90 12.64
C ASP A 98 -1.25 -9.65 12.67
N ILE A 99 -0.54 -9.95 11.57
CA ILE A 99 0.91 -9.71 11.48
C ILE A 99 1.24 -8.23 11.59
N ILE A 100 0.52 -7.37 10.86
CA ILE A 100 0.73 -5.91 10.93
C ILE A 100 0.40 -5.37 12.31
N SER A 101 -0.70 -5.83 12.93
CA SER A 101 -1.10 -5.43 14.28
C SER A 101 -0.05 -5.84 15.31
N ASN A 102 0.53 -7.04 15.16
CA ASN A 102 1.63 -7.51 16.00
C ASN A 102 2.89 -6.65 15.81
N ILE A 103 3.26 -6.30 14.57
CA ILE A 103 4.39 -5.39 14.31
C ILE A 103 4.16 -4.04 14.99
N ILE A 104 3.01 -3.41 14.78
CA ILE A 104 2.65 -2.13 15.41
C ILE A 104 2.76 -2.23 16.93
N THR A 105 2.21 -3.29 17.52
CA THR A 105 2.22 -3.52 18.97
C THR A 105 3.63 -3.72 19.51
N CYS A 106 4.41 -4.62 18.90
CA CYS A 106 5.77 -4.96 19.34
C CYS A 106 6.73 -3.78 19.23
N PHE A 107 6.64 -3.00 18.15
CA PHE A 107 7.47 -1.81 17.95
C PHE A 107 6.89 -0.54 18.59
N LYS A 108 5.71 -0.63 19.23
CA LYS A 108 4.99 0.49 19.85
C LYS A 108 4.79 1.66 18.88
N LEU A 109 4.46 1.34 17.63
CA LEU A 109 4.16 2.33 16.61
C LEU A 109 2.87 3.06 16.97
N LYS A 110 2.80 4.35 16.66
CA LYS A 110 1.68 5.23 17.00
C LYS A 110 1.01 5.75 15.74
N ASP A 111 -0.20 6.26 15.87
CA ASP A 111 -0.94 6.92 14.79
C ASP A 111 -1.28 6.00 13.62
N TRP A 112 -1.24 4.68 13.81
CA TRP A 112 -1.68 3.68 12.84
C TRP A 112 -3.16 3.36 12.99
N SER A 113 -3.84 3.26 11.85
CA SER A 113 -5.15 2.64 11.72
C SER A 113 -5.13 1.63 10.58
N ILE A 114 -5.66 0.43 10.86
CA ILE A 114 -5.80 -0.64 9.87
C ILE A 114 -7.28 -0.78 9.54
N HIS A 115 -7.58 -0.75 8.24
CA HIS A 115 -8.93 -0.81 7.70
C HIS A 115 -9.05 -1.99 6.75
N LEU A 116 -10.24 -2.56 6.63
CA LEU A 116 -10.54 -3.59 5.63
C LEU A 116 -11.56 -3.02 4.65
N ALA A 117 -11.34 -3.19 3.35
CA ALA A 117 -12.29 -2.73 2.35
C ALA A 117 -13.68 -3.36 2.55
N SER A 118 -13.74 -4.61 2.97
CA SER A 118 -15.00 -5.30 3.31
C SER A 118 -15.76 -4.75 4.51
N GLU A 119 -15.06 -4.18 5.49
CA GLU A 119 -15.68 -3.55 6.67
C GLU A 119 -16.21 -2.14 6.31
N ILE A 120 -15.48 -1.42 5.46
CA ILE A 120 -15.82 -0.05 5.05
C ILE A 120 -16.92 -0.02 3.99
N PHE A 121 -16.90 -0.95 3.03
CA PHE A 121 -17.81 -0.97 1.89
C PHE A 121 -18.66 -2.25 1.88
N PRO A 122 -19.49 -2.47 2.91
CA PRO A 122 -20.29 -3.70 3.00
C PRO A 122 -21.27 -3.79 1.83
N GLY A 123 -21.38 -4.97 1.23
CA GLY A 123 -22.37 -5.26 0.18
C GLY A 123 -22.07 -4.66 -1.20
N THR A 124 -20.89 -4.08 -1.41
CA THR A 124 -20.48 -3.64 -2.76
C THR A 124 -20.38 -4.81 -3.73
N THR A 125 -20.74 -4.55 -4.98
CA THR A 125 -20.71 -5.51 -6.10
C THR A 125 -19.83 -5.03 -7.26
N GLU A 126 -19.15 -3.90 -7.09
CA GLU A 126 -18.19 -3.39 -8.06
C GLU A 126 -17.06 -4.40 -8.24
N SER A 127 -16.75 -4.75 -9.49
CA SER A 127 -15.76 -5.78 -9.84
C SER A 127 -14.62 -5.23 -10.70
N ASN A 128 -14.74 -3.99 -11.18
CA ASN A 128 -13.65 -3.32 -11.86
C ASN A 128 -12.57 -2.93 -10.84
N TYR A 129 -11.35 -3.43 -11.06
CA TYR A 129 -10.20 -3.19 -10.19
C TYR A 129 -9.90 -1.69 -10.02
N GLU A 130 -9.95 -0.93 -11.10
CA GLU A 130 -9.66 0.50 -11.11
C GLU A 130 -10.68 1.29 -10.30
N THR A 131 -11.97 0.95 -10.45
CA THR A 131 -13.04 1.57 -9.67
C THR A 131 -12.90 1.27 -8.19
N LEU A 132 -12.51 0.04 -7.83
CA LEU A 132 -12.25 -0.34 -6.44
C LEU A 132 -11.07 0.44 -5.86
N GLU A 133 -9.95 0.55 -6.58
CA GLU A 133 -8.77 1.30 -6.13
C GLU A 133 -9.07 2.80 -6.00
N THR A 134 -9.78 3.38 -6.97
CA THR A 134 -10.21 4.79 -6.96
C THR A 134 -11.12 5.08 -5.77
N ARG A 135 -12.10 4.20 -5.51
CA ARG A 135 -13.01 4.30 -4.36
C ARG A 135 -12.25 4.30 -3.05
N ASP A 136 -11.30 3.38 -2.93
CA ASP A 136 -10.49 3.20 -1.72
C ASP A 136 -9.67 4.46 -1.42
N ILE A 137 -8.92 4.98 -2.40
CA ILE A 137 -8.12 6.20 -2.24
C ILE A 137 -9.01 7.41 -1.94
N ASN A 138 -10.12 7.57 -2.68
CA ASN A 138 -11.01 8.72 -2.53
C ASN A 138 -11.63 8.84 -1.13
N LEU A 139 -11.94 7.71 -0.48
CA LEU A 139 -12.43 7.74 0.89
C LEU A 139 -11.43 8.40 1.82
N PHE A 140 -10.15 8.02 1.73
CA PHE A 140 -9.12 8.52 2.63
C PHE A 140 -8.69 9.96 2.31
N THR A 141 -8.64 10.34 1.04
CA THR A 141 -8.35 11.73 0.67
C THR A 141 -9.45 12.69 1.09
N THR A 142 -10.71 12.28 0.95
CA THR A 142 -11.88 13.13 1.24
C THR A 142 -12.18 13.19 2.73
N ASN A 143 -12.12 12.05 3.43
CA ASN A 143 -12.63 11.95 4.81
C ASN A 143 -11.54 11.90 5.87
N HIS A 144 -10.30 11.56 5.50
CA HIS A 144 -9.22 11.30 6.46
C HIS A 144 -8.02 12.22 6.27
N GLY A 145 -8.15 13.33 5.53
CA GLY A 145 -7.08 14.31 5.38
C GLY A 145 -5.80 13.72 4.76
N VAL A 146 -5.91 12.63 4.01
CA VAL A 146 -4.76 12.03 3.33
C VAL A 146 -4.28 12.96 2.22
N GLY A 147 -2.98 13.23 2.22
CA GLY A 147 -2.31 13.95 1.14
C GLY A 147 -0.99 13.33 0.73
N ILE A 148 -0.70 12.10 1.17
CA ILE A 148 0.50 11.35 0.82
C ILE A 148 0.11 9.89 0.61
N LYS A 149 0.52 9.30 -0.51
CA LYS A 149 0.39 7.86 -0.78
C LYS A 149 1.76 7.21 -0.68
N ILE A 150 1.82 6.01 -0.13
CA ILE A 150 2.98 5.12 -0.28
C ILE A 150 2.52 3.97 -1.16
N GLY A 151 3.19 3.84 -2.30
CA GLY A 151 2.95 2.81 -3.30
C GLY A 151 4.22 2.02 -3.58
N TRP A 152 4.11 1.02 -4.45
CA TRP A 152 5.25 0.30 -4.99
C TRP A 152 5.19 0.36 -6.52
N THR A 153 6.26 -0.04 -7.20
CA THR A 153 6.27 -0.24 -8.66
C THR A 153 7.50 -1.04 -9.06
N PHE A 154 7.43 -1.80 -10.15
CA PHE A 154 8.59 -2.49 -10.75
C PHE A 154 9.64 -1.51 -11.29
N SER A 155 9.23 -0.31 -11.70
CA SER A 155 10.15 0.71 -12.19
C SER A 155 9.58 2.13 -11.99
N PRO A 156 10.39 3.11 -11.53
CA PRO A 156 9.95 4.50 -11.45
C PRO A 156 9.88 5.16 -12.84
N LYS A 157 10.50 4.57 -13.88
CA LYS A 157 10.35 5.05 -15.27
C LYS A 157 8.99 4.70 -15.86
N GLU A 158 8.25 3.83 -15.20
CA GLU A 158 6.92 3.41 -15.57
C GLU A 158 5.85 4.31 -14.94
N ILE A 159 6.24 5.40 -14.27
CA ILE A 159 5.32 6.46 -13.84
C ILE A 159 4.68 7.09 -15.10
N GLY A 160 3.45 6.68 -15.42
CA GLY A 160 2.64 7.08 -16.56
C GLY A 160 2.44 5.99 -17.62
N ILE A 161 2.91 4.75 -17.41
CA ILE A 161 2.91 3.65 -18.40
C ILE A 161 2.18 2.37 -17.90
N ASN A 162 2.14 2.11 -16.59
CA ASN A 162 1.51 0.91 -15.98
C ASN A 162 0.22 1.26 -15.22
N ASP A 163 -0.63 0.27 -14.92
CA ASP A 163 -1.89 0.40 -14.19
C ASP A 163 -1.77 1.30 -12.94
N GLU A 164 -0.88 1.01 -11.98
CA GLU A 164 -0.64 1.85 -10.77
C GLU A 164 -0.26 3.31 -11.08
N SER A 165 0.37 3.56 -12.23
CA SER A 165 0.85 4.87 -12.61
C SER A 165 -0.15 5.71 -13.41
N HIS A 166 -1.14 5.08 -14.04
CA HIS A 166 -2.31 5.77 -14.54
C HIS A 166 -3.15 6.30 -13.36
N PHE A 167 -3.23 5.53 -12.26
CA PHE A 167 -3.97 5.93 -11.05
C PHE A 167 -3.34 7.09 -10.27
N ASP A 168 -2.01 7.17 -10.20
CA ASP A 168 -1.35 8.30 -9.56
C ASP A 168 -1.66 9.65 -10.28
N THR A 169 -2.02 9.62 -11.57
CA THR A 169 -2.47 10.82 -12.30
C THR A 169 -3.93 11.22 -12.01
N LEU A 170 -4.78 10.30 -11.57
CA LEU A 170 -6.21 10.57 -11.29
C LEU A 170 -6.43 11.30 -9.95
N HIS A 171 -5.58 11.04 -8.95
CA HIS A 171 -5.72 11.63 -7.62
C HIS A 171 -4.73 12.76 -7.32
N ASN A 172 -3.72 12.96 -8.18
CA ASN A 172 -2.67 13.97 -8.04
C ASN A 172 -2.09 14.05 -6.60
N LEU A 173 -1.96 12.88 -5.97
CA LEU A 173 -1.39 12.75 -4.64
C LEU A 173 0.13 12.64 -4.76
N PRO A 174 0.89 13.36 -3.91
CA PRO A 174 2.29 13.05 -3.71
C PRO A 174 2.47 11.58 -3.31
N THR A 175 3.06 10.79 -4.20
CA THR A 175 3.30 9.35 -3.99
C THR A 175 4.78 9.09 -3.76
N ILE A 176 5.10 8.29 -2.74
CA ILE A 176 6.44 7.71 -2.55
C ILE A 176 6.39 6.26 -3.01
N LEU A 177 7.18 5.93 -4.02
CA LEU A 177 7.24 4.59 -4.58
C LEU A 177 8.42 3.82 -3.99
N ILE A 178 8.14 2.61 -3.52
CA ILE A 178 9.16 1.64 -3.14
C ILE A 178 9.32 0.57 -4.22
N LYS A 179 10.44 -0.14 -4.14
CA LYS A 179 10.74 -1.33 -4.95
C LYS A 179 9.76 -2.46 -4.64
N PRO A 180 9.49 -3.37 -5.60
CA PRO A 180 8.71 -4.57 -5.34
C PRO A 180 9.45 -5.47 -4.32
N GLY A 181 8.71 -6.38 -3.70
CA GLY A 181 9.31 -7.45 -2.92
C GLY A 181 10.05 -8.45 -3.80
N LEU A 182 10.97 -9.21 -3.20
CA LEU A 182 11.76 -10.22 -3.88
C LEU A 182 11.23 -11.61 -3.57
N THR A 183 11.30 -12.51 -4.55
CA THR A 183 10.93 -13.91 -4.37
C THR A 183 12.14 -14.82 -4.53
N SER A 184 12.01 -16.07 -4.07
CA SER A 184 12.96 -17.15 -4.33
C SER A 184 12.76 -17.81 -5.70
N ASP A 185 11.63 -17.57 -6.38
CA ASP A 185 11.30 -18.15 -7.69
C ASP A 185 11.98 -17.36 -8.82
N PRO A 186 12.96 -17.97 -9.54
CA PRO A 186 13.63 -17.31 -10.65
C PRO A 186 12.69 -16.96 -11.82
N ALA A 187 11.55 -17.66 -11.97
CA ALA A 187 10.56 -17.38 -13.01
C ALA A 187 9.68 -16.17 -12.66
N LYS A 188 9.59 -15.82 -11.37
CA LYS A 188 8.81 -14.69 -10.86
C LYS A 188 9.61 -13.92 -9.81
N PRO A 189 10.73 -13.27 -10.18
CA PRO A 189 11.70 -12.75 -9.21
C PRO A 189 11.19 -11.60 -8.32
N HIS A 190 10.03 -11.03 -8.65
CA HIS A 190 9.46 -9.89 -7.96
C HIS A 190 7.96 -10.07 -7.73
N GLU A 191 7.46 -9.55 -6.62
CA GLU A 191 6.05 -9.54 -6.25
C GLU A 191 5.70 -8.26 -5.47
N SER A 192 4.42 -7.96 -5.26
CA SER A 192 4.01 -6.86 -4.38
C SER A 192 4.62 -7.05 -2.99
N PRO A 193 5.07 -5.97 -2.31
CA PRO A 193 5.80 -6.06 -1.05
C PRO A 193 4.98 -6.61 0.12
N TYR A 194 3.68 -6.88 -0.07
CA TYR A 194 2.76 -7.43 0.91
C TYR A 194 2.16 -8.79 0.50
N ILE A 195 2.56 -9.35 -0.66
CA ILE A 195 2.09 -10.64 -1.17
C ILE A 195 3.27 -11.63 -1.21
N CYS A 196 3.01 -12.87 -0.80
CA CYS A 196 3.91 -13.99 -0.99
C CYS A 196 3.11 -15.19 -1.51
N THR A 197 3.24 -15.48 -2.80
CA THR A 197 2.57 -16.61 -3.47
C THR A 197 3.37 -17.92 -3.43
N ASP A 198 4.67 -17.82 -3.13
CA ASP A 198 5.60 -18.95 -2.98
C ASP A 198 6.46 -18.78 -1.70
N PRO A 199 6.04 -19.35 -0.56
CA PRO A 199 6.66 -19.13 0.76
C PRO A 199 7.93 -19.93 1.02
#